data_AF-A0A4Z1KBN8-F1
#
_entry.id   AF-A0A4Z1KBN8-F1
#
_cell.length_a   1.000
_cell.length_b   1.000
_cell.length_c   1.000
_cell.angle_alpha   90.00
_cell.angle_beta   90.00
_cell.angle_gamma   90.00
#
_symmetry.space_group_name_H-M   'P 1'
#
loop_
_entity.id
_entity.type
_entity.pdbx_description
1 polymer ?
#
loop_
_entity_poly.entity_id
_entity_poly.type
_entity_poly.pdbx_seq_one_letter_code
_entity_poly.pdbx_strand_id
1 'polypeptide(L)'
;MKPTPESEAAWGSLMPVGRGFIYRPEIAAIHGLRTSYYDLHYQIARAAGAPIDPYLEQKAAHTHIETAHQKHCFDYLRRAIMCAADTNLEYVDPVTDDTTGWGSERV
;
A
#
# COMPACT_ATOMS: atom_id res chain seq x y z
N MET A 1 -15.04 0.63 2.04
CA MET A 1 -15.65 1.54 1.05
C MET A 1 -15.05 1.22 -0.32
N LYS A 2 -15.83 1.12 -1.40
CA LYS A 2 -15.27 0.87 -2.74
C LYS A 2 -14.62 2.16 -3.28
N PRO A 3 -13.46 2.10 -3.96
CA PRO A 3 -12.84 3.28 -4.57
C PRO A 3 -13.76 3.94 -5.61
N THR A 4 -13.71 5.27 -5.70
CA THR A 4 -14.39 6.04 -6.75
C THR A 4 -13.52 6.14 -8.01
N PRO A 5 -14.10 6.39 -9.20
CA PRO A 5 -13.32 6.60 -10.43
C PRO A 5 -12.30 7.74 -10.32
N GLU A 6 -12.66 8.83 -9.64
CA GLU A 6 -11.73 9.95 -9.37
C GLU A 6 -10.57 9.55 -8.47
N SER A 7 -10.83 8.76 -7.42
CA SER A 7 -9.76 8.24 -6.56
C SER A 7 -8.80 7.34 -7.36
N GLU A 8 -9.32 6.43 -8.18
CA GLU A 8 -8.50 5.56 -9.03
C GLU A 8 -7.68 6.35 -10.06
N ALA A 9 -8.25 7.41 -10.65
CA ALA A 9 -7.54 8.26 -11.61
C ALA A 9 -6.41 9.07 -10.96
N ALA A 10 -6.65 9.64 -9.77
CA ALA A 10 -5.65 10.38 -9.01
C ALA A 10 -4.49 9.46 -8.58
N TRP A 11 -4.79 8.25 -8.10
CA TRP A 11 -3.76 7.26 -7.81
C TRP A 11 -3.03 6.79 -9.07
N GLY A 12 -3.74 6.67 -10.20
CA GLY A 12 -3.18 6.29 -11.49
C GLY A 12 -2.15 7.27 -12.03
N SER A 13 -2.33 8.57 -11.82
CA SER A 13 -1.43 9.62 -12.34
C SER A 13 -0.11 9.73 -11.55
N LEU A 14 -0.12 9.37 -10.26
CA LEU A 14 1.06 9.41 -9.39
C LEU A 14 1.96 8.18 -9.58
N MET A 15 1.40 7.06 -10.03
CA MET A 15 2.14 5.81 -10.15
C MET A 15 2.97 5.80 -11.43
N PRO A 16 4.28 5.49 -11.37
CA PRO A 16 5.12 5.39 -12.55
C PRO A 16 4.58 4.34 -13.52
N VAL A 17 4.89 4.48 -14.82
CA VAL A 17 4.53 3.49 -15.85
C VAL A 17 5.01 2.10 -15.42
N GLY A 18 4.09 1.13 -15.41
CA GLY A 18 4.35 -0.21 -14.85
C GLY A 18 4.06 -0.35 -13.35
N ARG A 19 3.53 0.71 -12.69
CA ARG A 19 3.15 0.75 -11.27
C ARG A 19 4.28 0.32 -10.31
N GLY A 20 5.53 0.54 -10.72
CA GLY A 20 6.72 0.12 -9.97
C GLY A 20 7.12 -1.35 -10.14
N PHE A 21 6.51 -2.09 -11.07
CA PHE A 21 6.86 -3.48 -11.35
C PHE A 21 7.82 -3.59 -12.52
N ILE A 22 8.87 -4.40 -12.33
CA ILE A 22 9.73 -4.87 -13.43
C ILE A 22 9.10 -6.17 -13.94
N TYR A 23 8.55 -6.15 -15.15
CA TYR A 23 7.99 -7.34 -15.76
C TYR A 23 9.12 -8.27 -16.24
N ARG A 24 9.35 -9.37 -15.51
CA ARG A 24 10.29 -10.44 -15.87
C ARG A 24 9.54 -11.77 -15.92
N PRO A 25 8.87 -12.10 -17.04
CA PRO A 25 8.03 -13.29 -17.14
C PRO A 25 8.77 -14.61 -16.89
N GLU A 26 10.10 -14.59 -17.04
CA GLU A 26 11.00 -15.72 -16.82
C GLU A 26 11.31 -15.97 -15.33
N ILE A 27 11.13 -14.98 -14.46
CA ILE A 27 11.63 -15.02 -13.07
C ILE A 27 10.48 -14.96 -12.05
N ALA A 28 9.37 -14.27 -12.36
CA ALA A 28 8.10 -14.40 -11.64
C ALA A 28 6.96 -13.65 -12.38
N ALA A 29 5.73 -14.18 -12.32
CA ALA A 29 4.54 -13.40 -12.58
C ALA A 29 4.45 -12.22 -11.59
N ILE A 30 3.88 -11.09 -12.02
CA ILE A 30 3.82 -9.82 -11.29
C ILE A 30 3.43 -10.03 -9.82
N HIS A 31 4.41 -9.99 -8.92
CA HIS A 31 4.21 -9.98 -7.48
C HIS A 31 4.36 -8.56 -6.97
N GLY A 32 3.22 -7.93 -6.67
CA GLY A 32 3.20 -6.54 -6.28
C GLY A 32 3.01 -6.31 -4.80
N LEU A 33 3.65 -5.25 -4.28
CA LEU A 33 3.45 -4.75 -2.91
C LEU A 33 1.97 -4.56 -2.61
N ARG A 34 1.20 -4.03 -3.56
CA ARG A 34 -0.25 -3.84 -3.43
C ARG A 34 -0.99 -5.16 -3.23
N THR A 35 -0.69 -6.19 -4.01
CA THR A 35 -1.39 -7.48 -3.90
C THR A 35 -1.01 -8.18 -2.59
N SER A 36 0.26 -8.07 -2.19
CA SER A 36 0.76 -8.56 -0.89
C SER A 36 0.10 -7.86 0.29
N TYR A 37 -0.17 -6.55 0.18
CA TYR A 37 -0.85 -5.76 1.21
C TYR A 37 -2.30 -6.23 1.41
N TYR A 38 -3.06 -6.39 0.33
CA TYR A 38 -4.44 -6.83 0.43
C TYR A 38 -4.57 -8.29 0.89
N ASP A 39 -3.65 -9.16 0.46
CA ASP A 39 -3.59 -10.53 0.96
C ASP A 39 -3.30 -10.54 2.48
N LEU A 40 -2.26 -9.85 2.95
CA LEU A 40 -1.94 -9.77 4.38
C LEU A 40 -3.12 -9.24 5.21
N HIS A 41 -3.76 -8.16 4.76
CA HIS A 41 -4.92 -7.59 5.43
C HIS A 41 -6.09 -8.57 5.48
N TYR A 42 -6.34 -9.31 4.39
CA TYR A 42 -7.36 -10.34 4.35
C TYR A 42 -7.05 -11.44 5.37
N GLN A 43 -5.82 -11.96 5.40
CA GLN A 43 -5.42 -13.00 6.35
C GLN A 43 -5.56 -12.56 7.81
N ILE A 44 -5.18 -11.31 8.15
CA ILE A 44 -5.34 -10.76 9.50
C ILE A 44 -6.83 -10.67 9.87
N ALA A 45 -7.68 -10.17 8.97
CA ALA A 45 -9.12 -10.09 9.20
C ALA A 45 -9.74 -11.48 9.42
N ARG A 46 -9.32 -12.48 8.63
CA ARG A 46 -9.75 -13.88 8.77
C ARG A 46 -9.34 -14.47 10.11
N ALA A 47 -8.09 -14.22 10.55
CA ALA A 47 -7.62 -14.63 11.88
C ALA A 47 -8.40 -13.96 13.02
N ALA A 48 -8.93 -12.75 12.80
CA ALA A 48 -9.80 -12.04 13.74
C ALA A 48 -11.29 -12.44 13.67
N GLY A 49 -11.66 -13.42 12.84
CA GLY A 49 -13.03 -13.95 12.72
C GLY A 49 -13.89 -13.32 11.64
N ALA A 50 -13.31 -12.54 10.72
CA ALA A 50 -14.06 -12.01 9.58
C ALA A 50 -14.55 -13.14 8.64
N PRO A 51 -15.75 -12.99 8.03
CA PRO A 51 -16.27 -13.96 7.09
C PRO A 51 -15.39 -14.08 5.84
N ILE A 52 -15.53 -15.20 5.13
CA ILE A 52 -14.86 -15.42 3.84
C ILE A 52 -15.41 -14.43 2.82
N ASP A 53 -14.52 -13.73 2.12
CA ASP A 53 -14.87 -13.01 0.90
C ASP A 53 -14.38 -13.83 -0.30
N PRO A 54 -15.29 -14.40 -1.13
CA PRO A 54 -14.90 -15.27 -2.24
C PRO A 54 -13.99 -14.59 -3.26
N TYR A 55 -14.09 -13.28 -3.44
CA TYR A 55 -13.24 -12.51 -4.35
C TYR A 55 -11.83 -12.37 -3.78
N LEU A 56 -11.71 -12.09 -2.48
CA LEU A 56 -10.41 -11.99 -1.81
C LEU A 56 -9.74 -13.35 -1.65
N GLU A 57 -10.50 -14.41 -1.37
CA GLU A 57 -10.02 -15.80 -1.31
C GLU A 57 -9.39 -16.23 -2.64
N GLN A 58 -10.07 -15.96 -3.75
CA GLN A 58 -9.55 -16.23 -5.09
C GLN A 58 -8.26 -15.45 -5.35
N LYS A 59 -8.17 -14.18 -4.95
CA LYS A 59 -6.97 -13.35 -5.17
C LYS A 59 -5.80 -13.75 -4.28
N ALA A 60 -6.04 -14.11 -3.02
CA ALA A 60 -5.05 -14.65 -2.10
C ALA A 60 -4.39 -15.92 -2.65
N ALA A 61 -5.21 -16.83 -3.23
CA ALA A 61 -4.71 -18.04 -3.87
C ALA A 61 -3.81 -17.79 -5.10
N HIS A 62 -3.90 -16.62 -5.75
CA HIS A 62 -3.00 -16.28 -6.86
C HIS A 62 -1.72 -15.57 -6.42
N THR A 63 -1.61 -15.21 -5.13
CA THR A 63 -0.48 -14.42 -4.65
C THR A 63 0.57 -15.23 -3.95
N HIS A 64 0.28 -16.38 -3.34
CA HIS A 64 1.19 -17.35 -2.71
C HIS A 64 2.58 -16.81 -2.24
N ILE A 65 2.62 -15.59 -1.68
CA ILE A 65 3.80 -15.08 -1.00
C ILE A 65 3.59 -15.51 0.43
N GLU A 66 4.41 -16.45 0.88
CA GLU A 66 4.52 -16.82 2.29
C GLU A 66 4.51 -15.57 3.17
N THR A 67 3.68 -15.57 4.22
CA THR A 67 3.53 -14.41 5.12
C THR A 67 4.86 -13.92 5.68
N ALA A 68 5.85 -14.82 5.83
CA ALA A 68 7.22 -14.49 6.22
C ALA A 68 7.94 -13.62 5.17
N HIS A 69 7.76 -13.88 3.88
CA HIS A 69 8.35 -13.08 2.81
C HIS A 69 7.67 -11.71 2.68
N GLN A 70 6.35 -11.64 2.90
CA GLN A 70 5.62 -10.37 2.95
C GLN A 70 6.16 -9.46 4.05
N LYS A 71 6.42 -10.01 5.24
CA LYS A 71 6.96 -9.27 6.40
C LYS A 71 8.26 -8.55 6.09
N HIS A 72 9.22 -9.22 5.45
CA HIS A 72 10.51 -8.61 5.14
C HIS A 72 10.39 -7.45 4.12
N CYS A 73 9.49 -7.57 3.13
CA CYS A 73 9.21 -6.51 2.17
C CYS A 73 8.61 -5.28 2.84
N PHE A 74 7.63 -5.46 3.72
CA PHE A 74 7.05 -4.35 4.48
C PHE A 74 8.05 -3.71 5.44
N ASP A 75 8.92 -4.52 6.07
CA ASP A 75 9.98 -3.99 6.91
C ASP A 75 11.01 -3.19 6.12
N TYR A 76 11.38 -3.66 4.92
CA TYR A 76 12.30 -2.94 4.04
C TYR A 76 11.69 -1.61 3.57
N LEU A 77 10.41 -1.60 3.17
CA LEU A 77 9.70 -0.39 2.79
C LEU A 77 9.58 0.60 3.96
N ARG A 78 9.20 0.11 5.15
CA ARG A 78 9.15 0.92 6.37
C ARG A 78 10.50 1.56 6.68
N ARG A 79 11.59 0.77 6.61
CA ARG A 79 12.95 1.28 6.83
C ARG A 79 13.33 2.32 5.79
N ALA A 80 13.01 2.10 4.51
CA ALA A 80 13.27 3.09 3.45
C ALA A 80 12.53 4.41 3.71
N ILE A 81 11.25 4.35 4.11
CA ILE A 81 10.46 5.54 4.47
C ILE A 81 11.04 6.23 5.71
N MET A 82 11.41 5.49 6.76
CA MET A 82 12.00 6.07 7.96
C MET A 82 13.38 6.70 7.71
N CYS A 83 14.20 6.10 6.85
CA CYS A 83 15.50 6.62 6.47
C CYS A 83 15.40 7.85 5.55
N ALA A 84 14.29 8.01 4.84
CA ALA A 84 13.97 9.15 4.00
C ALA A 84 12.72 9.86 4.51
N ALA A 85 12.62 10.01 5.84
CA ALA A 85 11.48 10.67 6.46
C ALA A 85 11.38 12.11 5.93
N ASP A 86 10.16 12.57 5.71
CA ASP A 86 9.96 13.98 5.41
C ASP A 86 10.35 14.79 6.65
N THR A 87 11.40 15.59 6.54
CA THR A 87 11.88 16.45 7.64
C THR A 87 11.13 17.78 7.69
N ASN A 88 10.13 17.97 6.82
CA ASN A 88 9.35 19.19 6.80
C ASN A 88 8.53 19.34 8.09
N LEU A 89 8.43 20.56 8.60
CA LEU A 89 7.56 20.86 9.72
C LEU A 89 6.11 20.93 9.25
N GLU A 90 5.22 20.27 9.97
CA GLU A 90 3.79 20.38 9.70
C GLU A 90 3.28 21.77 10.11
N TYR A 91 2.54 22.41 9.21
CA TYR A 91 1.83 23.64 9.52
C TYR A 91 0.55 23.32 10.29
N VAL A 92 0.42 23.89 11.48
CA VAL A 92 -0.79 23.81 12.29
C VAL A 92 -1.67 25.01 11.94
N ASP A 93 -2.90 24.76 11.51
CA ASP A 93 -3.87 25.80 11.24
C ASP A 93 -4.26 26.51 12.56
N PRO A 94 -4.06 27.83 12.68
CA PRO A 94 -4.28 28.55 13.94
C PRO A 94 -5.76 28.71 14.31
N VAL A 95 -6.69 28.41 13.40
CA VAL A 95 -8.14 28.48 13.63
C VAL A 95 -8.67 27.12 14.07
N THR A 96 -8.23 26.03 13.43
CA THR A 96 -8.72 24.68 13.74
C THR A 96 -7.85 23.92 14.74
N ASP A 97 -6.62 24.38 14.99
CA ASP A 97 -5.60 23.68 15.79
C ASP A 97 -5.30 22.27 15.26
N ASP A 98 -5.30 22.13 13.92
CA ASP A 98 -5.15 20.85 13.21
C ASP A 98 -4.17 20.97 12.03
N THR A 99 -3.72 19.82 11.53
CA THR A 99 -2.80 19.68 10.39
C THR A 99 -3.50 18.95 9.26
N THR A 100 -3.32 19.40 8.01
CA THR A 100 -3.87 18.68 6.85
C THR A 100 -2.99 17.52 6.40
N GLY A 101 -1.73 17.47 6.88
CA GLY A 101 -0.73 16.46 6.51
C GLY A 101 -0.36 16.39 5.02
N TRP A 102 -0.90 17.27 4.18
CA TRP A 102 -0.75 17.24 2.72
C TRP A 102 -0.61 18.65 2.13
N GLY A 103 0.32 18.81 1.20
CA GLY A 103 0.49 20.05 0.43
C GLY A 103 1.09 21.22 1.21
N SER A 104 1.61 20.98 2.42
CA SER A 104 2.34 21.98 3.20
C SER A 104 3.61 22.41 2.45
N GLU A 105 3.87 23.71 2.43
CA GLU A 105 5.12 24.25 1.89
C GLU A 105 6.32 23.68 2.65
N ARG A 106 7.39 23.35 1.92
CA ARG A 106 8.63 22.86 2.52
C ARG A 106 9.48 24.04 2.99
N VAL A 107 9.76 24.10 4.29
CA VAL A 107 10.63 25.10 4.94
C VAL A 107 11.99 24.54 5.31
#